data_AF-A0A971ECB4-F1
#
_entry.id   AF-A0A971ECB4-F1
#
_cell.length_a   1.000
_cell.length_b   1.000
_cell.length_c   1.000
_cell.angle_alpha   90.00
_cell.angle_beta   90.00
_cell.angle_gamma   90.00
#
_symmetry.space_group_name_H-M   'P 1'
#
loop_
_entity.id
_entity.type
_entity.pdbx_description
1 polymer ?
#
loop_
_entity_poly.entity_id
_entity_poly.type
_entity_poly.pdbx_seq_one_letter_code
_entity_poly.pdbx_strand_id
1 'polypeptide(L)'
;MQGFNRFYSLVSSMKTGLFLLFLIGVTAAVGSSVLPGSFYQIPVFKLLLLLLLINMILCTFNRIKLPFRVVLKRFGRRVWYRQLGIFTLHLGIILVLVGGLIYSVSGQNDRIHLLAGDRVDIAKVLDIRHPFTLQLDEFRIEFNEDGSPSQYISEVTVLENGQVTDQIAISVNHPLNYQGVKAYQTSFGYLVKAAYIAENGENKEGRFFEGEWLDPDGTNRRVRIYKYIPNFNPAYGMRSVTLRPDNPHIVFSVYENDKLLGIGAAKLNEPAQIDENVYVTFTGVEPYTILEVKSDPGLPLVLIGGCALMLGVCLAMLATPRRKKNMV
;
A
#
# COMPACT_ATOMS: atom_id res chain seq x y z
N MET A 1 -4.82 43.93 24.78
CA MET A 1 -5.93 42.96 24.96
C MET A 1 -6.84 42.80 23.73
N GLN A 2 -7.18 43.85 22.97
CA GLN A 2 -8.08 43.72 21.80
C GLN A 2 -7.56 42.82 20.66
N GLY A 3 -6.26 42.84 20.37
CA GLY A 3 -5.67 42.00 19.31
C GLY A 3 -5.76 40.49 19.59
N PHE A 4 -5.51 40.08 20.83
CA PHE A 4 -5.58 38.67 21.25
C PHE A 4 -6.99 38.08 21.10
N ASN A 5 -8.02 38.84 21.50
CA ASN A 5 -9.40 38.39 21.38
C ASN A 5 -9.84 38.26 19.90
N ARG A 6 -9.40 39.17 19.03
CA ARG A 6 -9.65 39.08 17.58
C ARG A 6 -8.97 37.85 16.98
N PHE A 7 -7.71 37.61 17.32
CA PHE A 7 -6.96 36.44 16.87
C PHE A 7 -7.63 35.13 17.32
N TYR A 8 -7.93 34.99 18.62
CA TYR A 8 -8.64 33.81 19.13
C TYR A 8 -9.98 33.59 18.42
N SER A 9 -10.77 34.65 18.19
CA SER A 9 -12.06 34.54 17.51
C SER A 9 -11.94 34.08 16.05
N LEU A 10 -10.87 34.48 15.36
CA LEU A 10 -10.56 34.04 14.01
C LEU A 10 -10.16 32.56 14.01
N VAL A 11 -9.19 32.19 14.85
CA VAL A 11 -8.64 30.82 14.90
C VAL A 11 -9.65 29.81 15.43
N SER A 12 -10.62 30.20 16.25
CA SER A 12 -11.67 29.32 16.78
C SER A 12 -12.98 29.35 15.98
N SER A 13 -13.01 30.06 14.85
CA SER A 13 -14.20 30.18 14.00
C SER A 13 -14.44 28.93 13.15
N MET A 14 -15.72 28.58 12.96
CA MET A 14 -16.14 27.53 12.02
C MET A 14 -15.74 27.84 10.57
N LYS A 15 -15.74 29.12 10.18
CA LYS A 15 -15.36 29.52 8.80
C LYS A 15 -13.91 29.16 8.51
N THR A 16 -13.03 29.42 9.48
CA THR A 16 -11.61 29.06 9.41
C THR A 16 -11.43 27.54 9.34
N GLY A 17 -12.17 26.77 10.14
CA GLY A 17 -12.13 25.31 10.09
C GLY A 17 -12.54 24.75 8.73
N LEU A 18 -13.62 25.28 8.14
CA LEU A 18 -14.09 24.87 6.80
C LEU A 18 -13.08 25.24 5.71
N PHE A 19 -12.45 26.42 5.81
CA PHE A 19 -11.39 26.83 4.89
C PHE A 19 -10.15 25.92 4.98
N LEU A 20 -9.70 25.60 6.19
CA LEU A 20 -8.59 24.67 6.41
C LEU A 20 -8.90 23.27 5.87
N LEU A 21 -10.12 22.78 6.10
CA LEU A 21 -10.57 21.49 5.56
C LEU A 21 -10.58 21.49 4.03
N PHE A 22 -11.08 22.57 3.40
CA PHE A 22 -11.03 22.73 1.95
C PHE A 22 -9.58 22.71 1.43
N LEU A 23 -8.68 23.45 2.08
CA LEU A 23 -7.28 23.50 1.70
C LEU A 23 -6.59 22.14 1.84
N ILE A 24 -6.88 21.38 2.90
CA ILE A 24 -6.43 20.00 3.06
C ILE A 24 -6.97 19.12 1.93
N GLY A 25 -8.25 19.25 1.57
CA GLY A 25 -8.85 18.48 0.48
C GLY A 25 -8.20 18.74 -0.87
N VAL A 26 -7.98 20.02 -1.22
CA VAL A 26 -7.31 20.41 -2.47
C VAL A 26 -5.86 19.93 -2.49
N THR A 27 -5.12 20.18 -1.41
CA THR A 27 -3.71 19.77 -1.33
C THR A 27 -3.56 18.26 -1.35
N ALA A 28 -4.44 17.50 -0.69
CA ALA A 28 -4.46 16.03 -0.75
C ALA A 28 -4.76 15.49 -2.15
N ALA A 29 -5.70 16.10 -2.88
CA ALA A 29 -6.04 15.70 -4.25
C ALA A 29 -4.86 15.91 -5.22
N VAL A 30 -4.27 17.11 -5.19
CA VAL A 30 -3.09 17.42 -6.01
C VAL A 30 -1.89 16.59 -5.57
N GLY A 31 -1.63 16.55 -4.28
CA GLY A 31 -0.49 15.88 -3.67
C GLY A 31 -0.43 14.39 -3.93
N SER A 32 -1.57 13.70 -3.82
CA SER A 32 -1.65 12.26 -4.11
C SER A 32 -1.40 11.92 -5.58
N SER A 33 -1.62 12.88 -6.49
CA SER A 33 -1.39 12.70 -7.92
C SER A 33 0.08 12.94 -8.30
N VAL A 34 0.76 13.85 -7.61
CA VAL A 34 2.16 14.22 -7.92
C VAL A 34 3.16 13.37 -7.13
N LEU A 35 2.88 13.05 -5.87
CA LEU A 35 3.77 12.33 -4.96
C LEU A 35 3.02 11.16 -4.26
N PRO A 36 2.66 10.11 -5.03
CA PRO A 36 1.96 8.94 -4.49
C PRO A 36 2.90 8.17 -3.55
N GLY A 37 2.73 8.36 -2.24
CA GLY A 37 3.47 7.63 -1.20
C GLY A 37 4.05 8.53 -0.10
N SER A 38 4.56 9.70 -0.46
CA SER A 38 5.27 10.60 0.47
C SER A 38 4.52 11.89 0.80
N PHE A 39 3.52 12.27 0.00
CA PHE A 39 2.81 13.55 0.15
C PHE A 39 2.32 13.82 1.58
N TYR A 40 1.73 12.80 2.22
CA TYR A 40 1.16 12.89 3.55
C TYR A 40 2.18 13.13 4.66
N GLN A 41 3.49 13.00 4.39
CA GLN A 41 4.58 13.23 5.33
C GLN A 41 5.26 14.60 5.13
N ILE A 42 4.87 15.35 4.10
CA ILE A 42 5.47 16.66 3.77
C ILE A 42 5.11 17.70 4.85
N PRO A 43 6.03 18.61 5.22
CA PRO A 43 5.80 19.62 6.26
C PRO A 43 4.55 20.48 6.05
N VAL A 44 4.21 20.82 4.80
CA VAL A 44 3.02 21.62 4.47
C VAL A 44 1.74 20.90 4.87
N PHE A 45 1.62 19.60 4.55
CA PHE A 45 0.44 18.81 4.92
C PHE A 45 0.34 18.64 6.45
N LYS A 46 1.47 18.39 7.12
CA LYS A 46 1.55 18.35 8.60
C LYS A 46 1.07 19.64 9.23
N LEU A 47 1.52 20.78 8.70
CA LEU A 47 1.13 22.10 9.21
C LEU A 47 -0.38 22.32 9.04
N LEU A 48 -0.95 21.99 7.88
CA LEU A 48 -2.39 22.13 7.65
C LEU A 48 -3.21 21.25 8.59
N LEU A 49 -2.82 19.99 8.78
CA LEU A 49 -3.45 19.10 9.75
C LEU A 49 -3.36 19.64 11.18
N LEU A 50 -2.19 20.14 11.59
CA LEU A 50 -1.99 20.73 12.91
C LEU A 50 -2.85 21.98 13.12
N LEU A 51 -2.92 22.87 12.13
CA LEU A 51 -3.77 24.07 12.19
C LEU A 51 -5.26 23.71 12.29
N LEU A 52 -5.71 22.70 11.52
CA LEU A 52 -7.07 22.22 11.60
C LEU A 52 -7.35 21.59 12.97
N LEU A 53 -6.42 20.80 13.51
CA LEU A 53 -6.53 20.19 14.83
C LEU A 53 -6.68 21.27 15.93
N ILE A 54 -5.82 22.30 15.91
CA ILE A 54 -5.91 23.43 16.86
C ILE A 54 -7.26 24.14 16.71
N ASN A 55 -7.69 24.45 15.49
CA ASN A 55 -9.00 25.06 15.23
C ASN A 55 -10.14 24.20 15.78
N MET A 56 -10.13 22.88 15.53
CA MET A 56 -11.16 21.96 15.99
C MET A 56 -11.22 21.87 17.51
N ILE A 57 -10.07 21.84 18.19
CA ILE A 57 -10.00 21.85 19.66
C ILE A 57 -10.63 23.14 20.20
N LEU A 58 -10.22 24.32 19.69
CA LEU A 58 -10.75 25.60 20.14
C LEU A 58 -12.24 25.79 19.83
N CYS A 59 -12.68 25.36 18.65
CA CYS A 59 -14.10 25.37 18.26
C CYS A 59 -14.92 24.47 19.18
N THR A 60 -14.38 23.31 19.56
CA THR A 60 -15.03 22.37 20.49
C THR A 60 -15.18 22.99 21.87
N PHE A 61 -14.14 23.64 22.40
CA PHE A 61 -14.22 24.36 23.68
C PHE A 61 -15.27 25.48 23.66
N ASN A 62 -15.31 26.29 22.61
CA ASN A 62 -16.32 27.35 22.49
C ASN A 62 -17.74 26.76 22.43
N ARG A 63 -17.90 25.63 21.74
CA ARG A 63 -19.18 24.93 21.60
C ARG A 63 -19.64 24.22 22.87
N ILE A 64 -18.74 23.83 23.77
CA ILE A 64 -19.07 23.29 25.12
C ILE A 64 -19.55 24.41 26.06
N LYS A 65 -18.91 25.60 26.00
CA LYS A 65 -19.22 26.72 26.90
C LYS A 65 -20.65 27.28 26.75
N LEU A 66 -21.19 27.32 25.52
CA LEU A 66 -22.54 27.85 25.25
C LEU A 66 -23.68 26.99 25.85
N PRO A 67 -23.75 25.66 25.62
CA PRO A 67 -24.81 24.80 26.13
C PRO A 67 -24.66 24.47 27.61
N PHE A 68 -23.47 24.52 28.23
CA PHE A 68 -23.36 24.29 29.69
C PHE A 68 -24.24 25.29 30.48
N ARG A 69 -24.39 26.52 29.99
CA ARG A 69 -25.29 27.54 30.57
C ARG A 69 -26.78 27.34 30.25
N VAL A 70 -27.12 26.62 29.19
CA VAL A 70 -28.50 26.46 28.67
C VAL A 70 -29.11 25.10 29.02
N VAL A 71 -28.30 24.03 29.03
CA VAL A 71 -28.70 22.66 29.38
C VAL A 71 -29.06 22.55 30.85
N LEU A 72 -28.38 23.30 31.74
CA LEU A 72 -28.79 23.43 33.15
C LEU A 72 -30.22 24.00 33.32
N LYS A 73 -30.74 24.73 32.32
CA LYS A 73 -32.05 25.39 32.35
C LYS A 73 -33.17 24.66 31.60
N ARG A 74 -32.88 23.66 30.76
CA ARG A 74 -33.90 22.91 29.98
C ARG A 74 -33.62 21.40 29.99
N PHE A 75 -34.31 20.67 30.87
CA PHE A 75 -34.28 19.21 30.99
C PHE A 75 -35.14 18.51 29.93
N GLY A 76 -34.75 18.63 28.65
CA GLY A 76 -35.38 17.87 27.56
C GLY A 76 -34.48 16.73 27.10
N ARG A 77 -34.89 15.46 27.27
CA ARG A 77 -34.12 14.26 26.86
C ARG A 77 -33.62 14.35 25.41
N ARG A 78 -34.41 14.94 24.51
CA ARG A 78 -34.08 15.16 23.10
C ARG A 78 -33.01 16.25 22.88
N VAL A 79 -33.01 17.32 23.67
CA VAL A 79 -31.96 18.36 23.61
C VAL A 79 -30.62 17.79 24.05
N TRP A 80 -30.63 16.94 25.09
CA TRP A 80 -29.43 16.30 25.62
C TRP A 80 -28.80 15.33 24.61
N TYR A 81 -29.60 14.45 23.97
CA TYR A 81 -29.09 13.56 22.91
C TYR A 81 -28.47 14.32 21.73
N ARG A 82 -29.06 15.45 21.32
CA ARG A 82 -28.50 16.27 20.23
C ARG A 82 -27.15 16.86 20.60
N GLN A 83 -27.00 17.36 21.83
CA GLN A 83 -25.73 17.91 22.31
C GLN A 83 -24.67 16.82 22.46
N LEU A 84 -25.06 15.67 23.01
CA LEU A 84 -24.17 14.52 23.11
C LEU A 84 -23.69 14.08 21.72
N GLY A 85 -24.58 13.96 20.73
CA GLY A 85 -24.20 13.64 19.35
C GLY A 85 -23.24 14.66 18.73
N ILE A 86 -23.49 15.95 18.96
CA ILE A 86 -22.58 17.04 18.56
C ILE A 86 -21.19 16.89 19.19
N PHE A 87 -21.12 16.58 20.49
CA PHE A 87 -19.84 16.40 21.18
C PHE A 87 -19.10 15.17 20.67
N THR A 88 -19.79 14.04 20.49
CA THR A 88 -19.20 12.82 19.96
C THR A 88 -18.67 13.04 18.54
N LEU A 89 -19.38 13.81 17.71
CA LEU A 89 -18.93 14.16 16.37
C LEU A 89 -17.61 14.96 16.43
N HIS A 90 -17.53 16.01 17.24
CA HIS A 90 -16.31 16.80 17.38
C HIS A 90 -15.15 15.98 17.94
N LEU A 91 -15.40 15.15 18.96
CA LEU A 91 -14.41 14.23 19.50
C LEU A 91 -13.90 13.27 18.43
N GLY A 92 -14.80 12.72 17.60
CA GLY A 92 -14.43 11.85 16.50
C GLY A 92 -13.54 12.54 15.47
N ILE A 93 -13.86 13.79 15.07
CA ILE A 93 -12.98 14.59 14.18
C ILE A 93 -11.59 14.75 14.81
N ILE A 94 -11.53 15.14 16.09
CA ILE A 94 -10.25 15.35 16.79
C ILE A 94 -9.44 14.05 16.81
N LEU A 95 -10.04 12.91 17.13
CA LEU A 95 -9.35 11.61 17.14
C LEU A 95 -8.83 11.22 15.76
N VAL A 96 -9.61 11.44 14.70
CA VAL A 96 -9.16 11.22 13.31
C VAL A 96 -7.98 12.13 12.96
N LEU A 97 -8.04 13.41 13.31
CA LEU A 97 -6.95 14.36 13.04
C LEU A 97 -5.68 14.03 13.84
N VAL A 98 -5.81 13.64 15.10
CA VAL A 98 -4.67 13.20 15.94
C VAL A 98 -4.06 11.93 15.36
N GLY A 99 -4.88 10.93 15.02
CA GLY A 99 -4.39 9.69 14.39
C GLY A 99 -3.70 9.95 13.05
N GLY A 100 -4.28 10.81 12.20
CA GLY A 100 -3.66 11.22 10.93
C GLY A 100 -2.35 11.98 11.12
N LEU A 101 -2.23 12.83 12.15
CA LEU A 101 -0.99 13.52 12.47
C LEU A 101 0.08 12.55 12.99
N ILE A 102 -0.29 11.57 13.82
CA ILE A 102 0.61 10.51 14.26
C ILE A 102 1.13 9.72 13.06
N TYR A 103 0.25 9.27 12.15
CA TYR A 103 0.68 8.59 10.93
C TYR A 103 1.59 9.48 10.06
N SER A 104 1.26 10.75 9.90
CA SER A 104 2.08 11.69 9.13
C SER A 104 3.51 11.85 9.69
N VAL A 105 3.67 11.74 11.01
CA VAL A 105 4.96 11.89 11.69
C VAL A 105 5.74 10.57 11.80
N SER A 106 5.08 9.47 12.15
CA SER A 106 5.74 8.20 12.50
C SER A 106 5.29 6.99 11.66
N GLY A 107 4.33 7.16 10.76
CA GLY A 107 3.86 6.11 9.88
C GLY A 107 4.89 5.79 8.80
N GLN A 108 5.10 4.49 8.55
CA GLN A 108 6.12 3.99 7.64
C GLN A 108 5.51 2.94 6.70
N ASN A 109 5.97 2.91 5.46
CA ASN A 109 5.67 1.85 4.51
C ASN A 109 6.87 1.64 3.58
N ASP A 110 7.07 0.40 3.16
CA ASP A 110 8.05 0.06 2.12
C ASP A 110 7.63 -1.24 1.41
N ARG A 111 8.26 -1.53 0.27
CA ARG A 111 8.03 -2.75 -0.50
C ARG A 111 9.26 -3.65 -0.45
N ILE A 112 9.02 -4.91 -0.09
CA ILE A 112 10.04 -5.94 -0.08
C ILE A 112 9.77 -6.96 -1.17
N HIS A 113 10.82 -7.40 -1.84
CA HIS A 113 10.81 -8.44 -2.85
C HIS A 113 11.39 -9.69 -2.22
N LEU A 114 10.66 -10.80 -2.24
CA LEU A 114 11.08 -12.05 -1.60
C LEU A 114 10.93 -13.23 -2.57
N LEU A 115 12.01 -14.00 -2.70
CA LEU A 115 12.06 -15.33 -3.28
C LEU A 115 11.88 -16.39 -2.19
N ALA A 116 11.43 -17.57 -2.57
CA ALA A 116 11.29 -18.67 -1.61
C ALA A 116 12.66 -18.98 -0.97
N GLY A 117 12.70 -19.04 0.36
CA GLY A 117 13.91 -19.16 1.17
C GLY A 117 14.51 -17.83 1.62
N ASP A 118 14.10 -16.69 1.06
CA ASP A 118 14.61 -15.39 1.48
C ASP A 118 14.19 -15.07 2.92
N ARG A 119 15.10 -14.38 3.63
CA ARG A 119 14.87 -13.85 4.97
C ARG A 119 15.13 -12.36 4.97
N VAL A 120 14.17 -11.58 5.46
CA VAL A 120 14.33 -10.15 5.65
C VAL A 120 14.13 -9.78 7.12
N ASP A 121 15.08 -9.04 7.67
CA ASP A 121 14.93 -8.42 8.98
C ASP A 121 14.10 -7.15 8.81
N ILE A 122 12.88 -7.16 9.36
CA ILE A 122 11.92 -6.06 9.19
C ILE A 122 12.42 -4.78 9.86
N ALA A 123 13.28 -4.88 10.89
CA ALA A 123 13.88 -3.69 11.51
C ALA A 123 14.86 -2.94 10.60
N LYS A 124 15.33 -3.56 9.50
CA LYS A 124 16.14 -2.88 8.47
C LYS A 124 15.27 -2.16 7.43
N VAL A 125 13.98 -2.50 7.37
CA VAL A 125 13.02 -1.96 6.40
C VAL A 125 12.16 -0.87 7.05
N LEU A 126 11.74 -1.10 8.30
CA LEU A 126 10.92 -0.20 9.08
C LEU A 126 11.58 0.04 10.45
N ASP A 127 11.59 1.28 10.93
CA ASP A 127 11.99 1.62 12.29
C ASP A 127 10.87 1.19 13.27
N ILE A 128 11.02 -0.01 13.84
CA ILE A 128 10.04 -0.66 14.72
C ILE A 128 10.62 -1.00 16.08
N ARG A 129 9.76 -0.99 17.11
CA ARG A 129 10.16 -1.26 18.50
C ARG A 129 10.48 -2.74 18.78
N HIS A 130 9.85 -3.65 18.04
CA HIS A 130 9.94 -5.09 18.24
C HIS A 130 10.46 -5.73 16.95
N PRO A 131 11.78 -5.87 16.78
CA PRO A 131 12.38 -6.46 15.58
C PRO A 131 11.96 -7.90 15.40
N PHE A 132 11.73 -8.31 14.15
CA PHE A 132 11.52 -9.70 13.77
C PHE A 132 11.99 -9.93 12.35
N THR A 133 12.30 -11.18 12.03
CA THR A 133 12.64 -11.62 10.68
C THR A 133 11.42 -12.26 10.04
N LEU A 134 11.18 -11.91 8.78
CA LEU A 134 10.19 -12.57 7.94
C LEU A 134 10.92 -13.46 6.93
N GLN A 135 10.64 -14.76 6.96
CA GLN A 135 11.10 -15.71 5.95
C GLN A 135 9.95 -16.01 5.00
N LEU A 136 10.20 -15.98 3.69
CA LEU A 136 9.26 -16.54 2.72
C LEU A 136 9.57 -18.02 2.54
N ASP A 137 8.60 -18.88 2.85
CA ASP A 137 8.75 -20.33 2.68
C ASP A 137 8.34 -20.73 1.26
N GLU A 138 7.21 -20.23 0.80
CA GLU A 138 6.71 -20.43 -0.55
C GLU A 138 5.87 -19.23 -1.00
N PHE A 139 5.96 -18.90 -2.29
CA PHE A 139 4.97 -18.07 -2.95
C PHE A 139 4.31 -18.85 -4.09
N ARG A 140 2.98 -18.90 -4.08
CA ARG A 140 2.19 -19.59 -5.11
C ARG A 140 0.97 -18.77 -5.55
N ILE A 141 0.52 -19.06 -6.76
CA ILE A 141 -0.70 -18.50 -7.35
C ILE A 141 -1.66 -19.65 -7.54
N GLU A 142 -2.85 -19.52 -6.97
CA GLU A 142 -3.96 -20.43 -7.23
C GLU A 142 -4.76 -19.91 -8.42
N PHE A 143 -5.25 -20.82 -9.25
CA PHE A 143 -5.98 -20.50 -10.47
C PHE A 143 -7.37 -21.12 -10.45
N ASN A 144 -8.33 -20.40 -11.02
CA ASN A 144 -9.63 -20.94 -11.38
C ASN A 144 -9.49 -21.91 -12.57
N GLU A 145 -10.56 -22.65 -12.88
CA GLU A 145 -10.60 -23.56 -14.03
C GLU A 145 -10.31 -22.87 -15.36
N ASP A 146 -10.77 -21.62 -15.51
CA ASP A 146 -10.55 -20.76 -16.68
C ASP A 146 -9.13 -20.19 -16.79
N GLY A 147 -8.25 -20.47 -15.81
CA GLY A 147 -6.86 -20.02 -15.77
C GLY A 147 -6.66 -18.59 -15.26
N SER A 148 -7.73 -17.92 -14.81
CA SER A 148 -7.63 -16.65 -14.08
C SER A 148 -7.10 -16.89 -12.65
N PRO A 149 -6.33 -15.95 -12.07
CA PRO A 149 -5.84 -16.09 -10.70
C PRO A 149 -6.99 -15.98 -9.71
N SER A 150 -7.13 -16.95 -8.80
CA SER A 150 -8.10 -16.93 -7.70
C SER A 150 -7.50 -16.33 -6.44
N GLN A 151 -6.24 -16.65 -6.13
CA GLN A 151 -5.55 -16.17 -4.94
C GLN A 151 -4.03 -16.13 -5.15
N TYR A 152 -3.38 -15.21 -4.45
CA TYR A 152 -1.92 -15.10 -4.34
C TYR A 152 -1.55 -15.38 -2.89
N ILE A 153 -0.73 -16.40 -2.65
CA ILE A 153 -0.44 -16.87 -1.29
C ILE A 153 1.07 -16.83 -1.08
N SER A 154 1.49 -16.06 -0.08
CA SER A 154 2.85 -16.07 0.45
C SER A 154 2.82 -16.77 1.80
N GLU A 155 3.35 -17.99 1.89
CA GLU A 155 3.56 -18.67 3.16
C GLU A 155 4.82 -18.15 3.81
N VAL A 156 4.67 -17.60 5.00
CA VAL A 156 5.77 -16.95 5.71
C VAL A 156 5.94 -17.50 7.11
N THR A 157 7.20 -17.63 7.50
CA THR A 157 7.59 -17.92 8.88
C THR A 157 8.09 -16.63 9.52
N VAL A 158 7.54 -16.30 10.69
CA VAL A 158 8.00 -15.19 11.53
C VAL A 158 9.00 -15.72 12.54
N LEU A 159 10.18 -15.10 12.60
CA LEU A 159 11.24 -15.45 13.54
C LEU A 159 11.60 -14.29 14.47
N GLU A 160 11.72 -14.58 15.75
CA GLU A 160 12.27 -13.68 16.77
C GLU A 160 13.53 -14.30 17.36
N ASN A 161 14.64 -13.55 17.36
CA ASN A 161 15.95 -14.04 17.82
C ASN A 161 16.37 -15.39 17.18
N GLY A 162 15.96 -15.62 15.93
CA GLY A 162 16.24 -16.85 15.18
C GLY A 162 15.33 -18.05 15.53
N GLN A 163 14.38 -17.89 16.45
CA GLN A 163 13.39 -18.92 16.77
C GLN A 163 12.09 -18.66 16.02
N VAL A 164 11.45 -19.73 15.54
CA VAL A 164 10.13 -19.65 14.90
C VAL A 164 9.08 -19.28 15.93
N THR A 165 8.39 -18.18 15.70
CA THR A 165 7.33 -17.69 16.58
C THR A 165 5.95 -17.92 15.97
N ASP A 166 5.82 -17.80 14.65
CA ASP A 166 4.55 -17.98 13.95
C ASP A 166 4.74 -18.43 12.49
N GLN A 167 3.70 -19.03 11.91
CA GLN A 167 3.61 -19.39 10.49
C GLN A 167 2.27 -18.93 9.93
N ILE A 168 2.32 -18.08 8.92
CA ILE A 168 1.16 -17.32 8.43
C ILE A 168 1.10 -17.41 6.91
N ALA A 169 -0.10 -17.61 6.37
CA ALA A 169 -0.36 -17.44 4.94
C ALA A 169 -0.86 -16.02 4.68
N ILE A 170 -0.04 -15.19 4.02
CA ILE A 170 -0.44 -13.86 3.56
C ILE A 170 -1.14 -14.01 2.21
N SER A 171 -2.33 -13.44 2.09
CA SER A 171 -3.05 -13.42 0.82
C SER A 171 -3.87 -12.15 0.63
N VAL A 172 -4.50 -11.99 -0.55
CA VAL A 172 -5.31 -10.79 -0.81
C VAL A 172 -6.45 -10.72 0.21
N ASN A 173 -6.63 -9.55 0.81
CA ASN A 173 -7.55 -9.27 1.94
C ASN A 173 -7.22 -9.96 3.28
N HIS A 174 -6.17 -10.79 3.34
CA HIS A 174 -5.67 -11.43 4.55
C HIS A 174 -4.18 -11.09 4.77
N PRO A 175 -3.88 -9.82 5.12
CA PRO A 175 -2.51 -9.41 5.38
C PRO A 175 -1.98 -10.02 6.68
N LEU A 176 -0.65 -10.16 6.77
CA LEU A 176 0.02 -10.35 8.05
C LEU A 176 -0.30 -9.17 8.97
N ASN A 177 -0.46 -9.43 10.26
CA ASN A 177 -0.51 -8.41 11.29
C ASN A 177 0.27 -8.89 12.51
N TYR A 178 1.51 -8.42 12.64
CA TYR A 178 2.46 -8.88 13.66
C TYR A 178 3.14 -7.68 14.32
N GLN A 179 3.05 -7.56 15.64
CA GLN A 179 3.70 -6.50 16.43
C GLN A 179 3.48 -5.06 15.90
N GLY A 180 2.30 -4.77 15.34
CA GLY A 180 1.97 -3.46 14.77
C GLY A 180 2.51 -3.21 13.36
N VAL A 181 3.14 -4.22 12.74
CA VAL A 181 3.49 -4.25 11.32
C VAL A 181 2.46 -5.07 10.57
N LYS A 182 2.02 -4.56 9.42
CA LYS A 182 1.20 -5.28 8.47
C LYS A 182 1.98 -5.55 7.20
N ALA A 183 1.85 -6.73 6.62
CA ALA A 183 2.42 -7.05 5.31
C ALA A 183 1.29 -7.43 4.35
N TYR A 184 1.17 -6.68 3.26
CA TYR A 184 0.13 -6.84 2.25
C TYR A 184 0.72 -7.44 0.98
N GLN A 185 0.07 -8.46 0.45
CA GLN A 185 0.34 -8.91 -0.91
C GLN A 185 -0.05 -7.79 -1.90
N THR A 186 0.92 -7.17 -2.57
CA THR A 186 0.65 -6.05 -3.50
C THR A 186 1.01 -6.33 -4.94
N SER A 187 2.05 -7.14 -5.18
CA SER A 187 2.46 -7.51 -6.53
C SER A 187 3.32 -8.77 -6.50
N PHE A 188 3.77 -9.26 -7.65
CA PHE A 188 4.62 -10.43 -7.79
C PHE A 188 5.33 -10.39 -9.15
N GLY A 189 6.29 -11.29 -9.36
CA GLY A 189 6.91 -11.48 -10.66
C GLY A 189 7.64 -12.81 -10.74
N TYR A 190 8.47 -12.96 -11.78
CA TYR A 190 9.21 -14.17 -12.05
C TYR A 190 10.67 -13.82 -12.37
N LEU A 191 11.61 -14.50 -11.71
CA LEU A 191 12.98 -14.58 -12.17
C LEU A 191 13.08 -15.63 -13.27
N VAL A 192 13.71 -15.28 -14.38
CA VAL A 192 13.97 -16.19 -15.49
C VAL A 192 15.29 -16.92 -15.25
N LYS A 193 15.26 -18.25 -15.32
CA LYS A 193 16.46 -19.09 -15.30
C LYS A 193 16.90 -19.34 -16.73
N ALA A 194 18.16 -19.06 -17.02
CA ALA A 194 18.76 -19.30 -18.33
C ALA A 194 20.07 -20.07 -18.18
N ALA A 195 20.32 -20.98 -19.11
CA ALA A 195 21.54 -21.76 -19.21
C ALA A 195 22.19 -21.55 -20.58
N TYR A 196 23.52 -21.51 -20.62
CA TYR A 196 24.30 -21.38 -21.85
C TYR A 196 25.66 -22.05 -21.70
N ILE A 197 26.25 -22.47 -22.81
CA ILE A 197 27.56 -23.11 -22.82
C ILE A 197 28.65 -22.03 -22.82
N ALA A 198 29.57 -22.11 -21.87
CA ALA A 198 30.73 -21.26 -21.77
C ALA A 198 31.82 -21.65 -22.79
N GLU A 199 32.78 -20.76 -23.05
CA GLU A 199 33.90 -21.02 -23.97
C GLU A 199 34.73 -22.27 -23.60
N ASN A 200 34.78 -22.63 -22.31
CA ASN A 200 35.45 -23.82 -21.79
C ASN A 200 34.61 -25.11 -21.92
N GLY A 201 33.41 -25.04 -22.49
CA GLY A 201 32.47 -26.15 -22.63
C GLY A 201 31.62 -26.44 -21.39
N GLU A 202 31.76 -25.66 -20.31
CA GLU A 202 30.94 -25.81 -19.10
C GLU A 202 29.55 -25.18 -19.30
N ASN A 203 28.53 -25.76 -18.64
CA ASN A 203 27.20 -25.18 -18.63
C ASN A 203 27.12 -24.10 -17.53
N LYS A 204 26.90 -22.85 -17.93
CA LYS A 204 26.65 -21.74 -17.01
C LYS A 204 25.16 -21.53 -16.85
N GLU A 205 24.73 -21.23 -15.63
CA GLU A 205 23.35 -20.87 -15.30
C GLU A 205 23.30 -19.48 -14.67
N GLY A 206 22.24 -18.74 -14.99
CA GLY A 206 21.95 -17.43 -14.40
C GLY A 206 20.48 -17.25 -14.11
N ARG A 207 20.19 -16.33 -13.18
CA ARG A 207 18.84 -15.90 -12.83
C ARG A 207 18.73 -14.42 -13.15
N PHE A 208 17.65 -14.04 -13.82
CA PHE A 208 17.52 -12.71 -14.37
C PHE A 208 16.12 -12.14 -14.14
N PHE A 209 16.06 -10.87 -13.77
CA PHE A 209 14.82 -10.10 -13.78
C PHE A 209 14.43 -9.69 -15.20
N GLU A 210 13.14 -9.38 -15.39
CA GLU A 210 12.69 -8.76 -16.63
C GLU A 210 13.44 -7.44 -16.87
N GLY A 211 13.99 -7.30 -18.08
CA GLY A 211 14.76 -6.15 -18.52
C GLY A 211 16.28 -6.31 -18.42
N GLU A 212 16.78 -7.33 -17.70
CA GLU A 212 18.21 -7.61 -17.54
C GLU A 212 18.84 -8.23 -18.81
N TRP A 213 20.17 -8.13 -18.84
CA TRP A 213 21.01 -8.60 -19.94
C TRP A 213 21.70 -9.91 -19.55
N LEU A 214 21.74 -10.83 -20.51
CA LEU A 214 22.55 -12.04 -20.50
C LEU A 214 23.55 -11.92 -21.64
N ASP A 215 24.82 -12.05 -21.29
CA ASP A 215 25.94 -11.99 -22.23
C ASP A 215 26.53 -13.40 -22.36
N PRO A 216 26.06 -14.21 -23.32
CA PRO A 216 26.59 -15.55 -23.53
C PRO A 216 28.03 -15.50 -24.04
N ASP A 217 28.88 -16.39 -23.52
CA ASP A 217 30.26 -16.54 -23.96
C ASP A 217 30.32 -16.97 -25.45
N GLY A 218 31.44 -16.69 -26.14
CA GLY A 218 31.65 -17.11 -27.53
C GLY A 218 30.96 -16.25 -28.61
N THR A 219 30.34 -15.13 -28.24
CA THR A 219 29.75 -14.15 -29.18
C THR A 219 29.85 -12.72 -28.64
N ASN A 220 29.76 -11.73 -29.54
CA ASN A 220 29.57 -10.32 -29.18
C ASN A 220 28.08 -9.96 -28.99
N ARG A 221 27.18 -10.93 -29.12
CA ARG A 221 25.74 -10.73 -28.99
C ARG A 221 25.29 -10.79 -27.55
N ARG A 222 24.40 -9.87 -27.20
CA ARG A 222 23.76 -9.80 -25.87
C ARG A 222 22.28 -10.09 -25.98
N VAL A 223 21.75 -10.81 -25.00
CA VAL A 223 20.35 -11.20 -24.93
C VAL A 223 19.67 -10.40 -23.84
N ARG A 224 18.69 -9.57 -24.19
CA ARG A 224 17.84 -8.90 -23.22
C ARG A 224 16.61 -9.76 -22.93
N ILE A 225 16.44 -10.13 -21.66
CA ILE A 225 15.26 -10.87 -21.21
C ILE A 225 14.13 -9.88 -21.09
N TYR A 226 13.17 -9.95 -22.02
CA TYR A 226 12.14 -8.93 -22.11
C TYR A 226 10.98 -9.22 -21.18
N LYS A 227 10.41 -10.44 -21.26
CA LYS A 227 9.21 -10.79 -20.49
C LYS A 227 8.95 -12.28 -20.42
N TYR A 228 8.47 -12.76 -19.28
CA TYR A 228 7.86 -14.08 -19.18
C TYR A 228 6.36 -14.03 -19.50
N ILE A 229 5.91 -14.91 -20.38
CA ILE A 229 4.49 -15.05 -20.76
C ILE A 229 4.03 -16.47 -20.40
N PRO A 230 3.22 -16.66 -19.34
CA PRO A 230 2.82 -17.99 -18.87
C PRO A 230 1.95 -18.78 -19.87
N ASN A 231 1.10 -18.10 -20.64
CA ASN A 231 0.27 -18.71 -21.67
C ASN A 231 0.39 -17.93 -22.97
N PHE A 232 1.46 -18.23 -23.71
CA PHE A 232 1.81 -17.53 -24.95
C PHE A 232 0.91 -17.94 -26.11
N ASN A 233 0.43 -16.94 -26.85
CA ASN A 233 -0.23 -17.12 -28.14
C ASN A 233 0.18 -15.97 -29.07
N PRO A 234 0.77 -16.25 -30.25
CA PRO A 234 1.19 -15.21 -31.19
C PRO A 234 0.09 -14.20 -31.55
N ALA A 235 -1.18 -14.62 -31.57
CA ALA A 235 -2.31 -13.74 -31.88
C ALA A 235 -2.53 -12.64 -30.81
N TYR A 236 -2.01 -12.82 -29.60
CA TYR A 236 -2.11 -11.87 -28.48
C TYR A 236 -0.84 -11.01 -28.32
N GLY A 237 0.17 -11.21 -29.19
CA GLY A 237 1.44 -10.51 -29.12
C GLY A 237 2.17 -10.78 -27.79
N MET A 238 2.49 -9.72 -27.04
CA MET A 238 3.21 -9.80 -25.75
C MET A 238 2.29 -9.95 -24.53
N ARG A 239 1.00 -10.21 -24.74
CA ARG A 239 0.04 -10.47 -23.67
C ARG A 239 -0.14 -11.97 -23.49
N SER A 240 -0.25 -12.38 -22.23
CA SER A 240 -0.63 -13.76 -21.91
C SER A 240 -2.14 -13.95 -22.11
N VAL A 241 -2.56 -15.12 -22.58
CA VAL A 241 -3.99 -15.47 -22.69
C VAL A 241 -4.60 -15.60 -21.28
N THR A 242 -3.92 -16.33 -20.41
CA THR A 242 -4.24 -16.49 -18.98
C THR A 242 -2.95 -16.37 -18.16
N LEU A 243 -3.05 -16.26 -16.83
CA LEU A 243 -1.86 -16.25 -15.96
C LEU A 243 -1.41 -17.66 -15.55
N ARG A 244 -2.25 -18.67 -15.74
CA ARG A 244 -1.86 -20.07 -15.56
C ARG A 244 -0.80 -20.45 -16.62
N PRO A 245 0.31 -21.11 -16.25
CA PRO A 245 1.42 -21.39 -17.14
C PRO A 245 1.16 -22.56 -18.11
N ASP A 246 0.12 -22.44 -18.95
CA ASP A 246 -0.31 -23.51 -19.87
C ASP A 246 0.59 -23.62 -21.12
N ASN A 247 1.23 -22.52 -21.54
CA ASN A 247 2.16 -22.48 -22.68
C ASN A 247 3.29 -21.46 -22.44
N PRO A 248 4.19 -21.71 -21.48
CA PRO A 248 5.13 -20.72 -21.00
C PRO A 248 6.23 -20.41 -22.02
N HIS A 249 6.41 -19.13 -22.32
CA HIS A 249 7.48 -18.63 -23.18
C HIS A 249 8.22 -17.46 -22.54
N ILE A 250 9.51 -17.34 -22.87
CA ILE A 250 10.32 -16.16 -22.60
C ILE A 250 10.45 -15.37 -23.89
N VAL A 251 9.97 -14.13 -23.87
CA VAL A 251 10.25 -13.16 -24.93
C VAL A 251 11.59 -12.52 -24.62
N PHE A 252 12.49 -12.53 -25.61
CA PHE A 252 13.82 -11.96 -25.51
C PHE A 252 14.19 -11.22 -26.78
N SER A 253 15.23 -10.39 -26.71
CA SER A 253 15.74 -9.66 -27.85
C SER A 253 17.25 -9.76 -27.91
N VAL A 254 17.81 -9.89 -29.12
CA VAL A 254 19.24 -10.08 -29.34
C VAL A 254 19.82 -8.81 -29.94
N TYR A 255 20.93 -8.35 -29.37
CA TYR A 255 21.63 -7.13 -29.78
C TYR A 255 23.08 -7.42 -30.09
N GLU A 256 23.65 -6.68 -31.04
CA GLU A 256 25.09 -6.66 -31.33
C GLU A 256 25.50 -5.20 -31.54
N ASN A 257 26.52 -4.72 -30.82
CA ASN A 257 26.95 -3.32 -30.87
C ASN A 257 25.79 -2.31 -30.70
N ASP A 258 24.93 -2.55 -29.70
CA ASP A 258 23.70 -1.78 -29.40
C ASP A 258 22.64 -1.76 -30.50
N LYS A 259 22.81 -2.50 -31.60
CA LYS A 259 21.82 -2.66 -32.66
C LYS A 259 20.96 -3.90 -32.40
N LEU A 260 19.64 -3.72 -32.40
CA LEU A 260 18.69 -4.82 -32.32
C LEU A 260 18.79 -5.70 -33.58
N LEU A 261 19.12 -6.97 -33.41
CA LEU A 261 19.14 -7.97 -34.49
C LEU A 261 17.77 -8.64 -34.66
N GLY A 262 17.07 -8.90 -33.56
CA GLY A 262 15.77 -9.56 -33.61
C GLY A 262 15.14 -9.76 -32.24
N ILE A 263 13.86 -10.15 -32.26
CA ILE A 263 13.06 -10.50 -31.08
C ILE A 263 12.61 -11.94 -31.27
N GLY A 264 12.78 -12.76 -30.24
CA GLY A 264 12.36 -14.15 -30.20
C GLY A 264 11.41 -14.43 -29.05
N ALA A 265 10.65 -15.51 -29.18
CA ALA A 265 9.89 -16.11 -28.08
C ALA A 265 10.31 -17.58 -27.99
N ALA A 266 10.99 -17.95 -26.91
CA ALA A 266 11.45 -19.32 -26.69
C ALA A 266 10.56 -20.00 -25.66
N LYS A 267 10.17 -21.25 -25.94
CA LYS A 267 9.54 -22.10 -24.95
C LYS A 267 10.57 -22.53 -23.91
N LEU A 268 10.11 -22.82 -22.70
CA LEU A 268 11.00 -23.31 -21.65
C LEU A 268 11.65 -24.65 -22.05
N ASN A 269 12.93 -24.79 -21.72
CA ASN A 269 13.79 -25.93 -22.02
C ASN A 269 14.06 -26.19 -23.52
N GLU A 270 13.68 -25.27 -24.40
CA GLU A 270 14.06 -25.32 -25.82
C GLU A 270 15.25 -24.37 -26.07
N PRO A 271 16.33 -24.83 -26.74
CA PRO A 271 17.49 -23.99 -27.01
C PRO A 271 17.16 -22.93 -28.08
N ALA A 272 17.37 -21.67 -27.73
CA ALA A 272 17.29 -20.55 -28.64
C ALA A 272 18.67 -20.26 -29.23
N GLN A 273 18.78 -20.29 -30.56
CA GLN A 273 20.02 -19.93 -31.24
C GLN A 273 20.24 -18.40 -31.19
N ILE A 274 21.34 -17.98 -30.56
CA ILE A 274 21.71 -16.56 -30.44
C ILE A 274 22.75 -16.20 -31.49
N ASP A 275 23.69 -17.10 -31.78
CA ASP A 275 24.72 -16.95 -32.82
C ASP A 275 25.07 -18.30 -33.49
N GLU A 276 26.01 -18.29 -34.43
CA GLU A 276 26.59 -19.51 -34.98
C GLU A 276 27.19 -20.35 -33.85
N ASN A 277 26.60 -21.52 -33.59
CA ASN A 277 26.95 -22.43 -32.50
C ASN A 277 26.78 -21.89 -31.06
N VAL A 278 26.12 -20.75 -30.87
CA VAL A 278 25.81 -20.21 -29.52
C VAL A 278 24.32 -20.32 -29.26
N TYR A 279 23.98 -21.03 -28.19
CA TYR A 279 22.60 -21.30 -27.79
C TYR A 279 22.36 -20.87 -26.34
N VAL A 280 21.16 -20.34 -26.08
CA VAL A 280 20.66 -20.03 -24.75
C VAL A 280 19.37 -20.81 -24.52
N THR A 281 19.31 -21.54 -23.42
CA THR A 281 18.11 -22.30 -23.03
C THR A 281 17.49 -21.66 -21.79
N PHE A 282 16.24 -21.23 -21.89
CA PHE A 282 15.51 -20.75 -20.70
C PHE A 282 14.96 -21.96 -19.94
N THR A 283 15.60 -22.32 -18.82
CA THR A 283 15.33 -23.58 -18.11
C THR A 283 14.10 -23.52 -17.22
N GLY A 284 13.65 -22.33 -16.85
CA GLY A 284 12.45 -22.16 -16.04
C GLY A 284 12.25 -20.74 -15.53
N VAL A 285 11.29 -20.62 -14.61
CA VAL A 285 11.03 -19.39 -13.88
C VAL A 285 10.91 -19.68 -12.38
N GLU A 286 11.27 -18.70 -11.56
CA GLU A 286 11.12 -18.74 -10.10
C GLU A 286 10.23 -17.57 -9.68
N PRO A 287 9.03 -17.84 -9.13
CA PRO A 287 8.12 -16.78 -8.73
C PRO A 287 8.65 -16.09 -7.48
N TYR A 288 8.53 -14.77 -7.44
CA TYR A 288 8.80 -13.96 -6.26
C TYR A 288 7.59 -13.10 -5.93
N THR A 289 7.43 -12.80 -4.65
CA THR A 289 6.33 -11.96 -4.15
C THR A 289 6.82 -10.55 -3.84
N ILE A 290 5.94 -9.57 -3.97
CA ILE A 290 6.16 -8.21 -3.49
C ILE A 290 5.15 -7.93 -2.39
N LEU A 291 5.67 -7.79 -1.17
CA LEU A 291 4.89 -7.43 0.00
C LEU A 291 5.09 -5.95 0.31
N GLU A 292 4.00 -5.22 0.52
CA GLU A 292 4.05 -3.87 1.10
C GLU A 292 3.95 -4.01 2.62
N VAL A 293 5.05 -3.73 3.31
CA VAL A 293 5.13 -3.72 4.77
C VAL A 293 4.82 -2.32 5.28
N LYS A 294 3.97 -2.23 6.30
CA LYS A 294 3.47 -0.95 6.81
C LYS A 294 3.36 -0.97 8.33
N SER A 295 3.79 0.12 8.96
CA SER A 295 3.50 0.43 10.36
C SER A 295 2.68 1.72 10.46
N ASP A 296 1.51 1.63 11.09
CA ASP A 296 0.60 2.78 11.29
C ASP A 296 0.12 2.85 12.74
N PRO A 297 0.88 3.57 13.60
CA PRO A 297 0.49 3.78 15.00
C PRO A 297 -0.76 4.66 15.16
N GLY A 298 -1.13 5.44 14.14
CA GLY A 298 -2.27 6.35 14.16
C GLY A 298 -3.61 5.66 13.85
N LEU A 299 -3.57 4.53 13.15
CA LEU A 299 -4.76 3.80 12.68
C LEU A 299 -5.79 3.50 13.77
N PRO A 300 -5.44 3.03 14.99
CA PRO A 300 -6.44 2.76 16.03
C PRO A 300 -7.23 4.01 16.41
N LEU A 301 -6.56 5.17 16.51
CA LEU A 301 -7.23 6.44 16.84
C LEU A 301 -8.15 6.91 15.71
N VAL A 302 -7.73 6.72 14.45
CA VAL A 302 -8.56 7.02 13.29
C VAL A 302 -9.81 6.14 13.27
N LEU A 303 -9.68 4.84 13.56
CA LEU A 303 -10.82 3.91 13.61
C LEU A 303 -11.81 4.29 14.73
N ILE A 304 -11.31 4.52 15.95
CA ILE A 304 -12.15 4.96 17.07
C ILE A 304 -12.83 6.30 16.75
N GLY A 305 -12.08 7.23 16.17
CA GLY A 305 -12.61 8.54 15.75
C GLY A 305 -13.68 8.43 14.67
N GLY A 306 -13.49 7.54 13.70
CA GLY A 306 -14.47 7.22 12.66
C GLY A 306 -15.78 6.63 13.23
N CYS A 307 -15.67 5.67 14.14
CA CYS A 307 -16.84 5.12 14.85
C CYS A 307 -17.56 6.21 15.66
N ALA A 308 -16.82 7.05 16.38
CA ALA A 308 -17.38 8.17 17.15
C ALA A 308 -18.08 9.20 16.25
N LEU A 309 -17.49 9.52 15.09
CA LEU A 309 -18.10 10.36 14.06
C LEU A 309 -19.46 9.83 13.60
N MET A 310 -19.51 8.55 13.22
CA MET A 310 -20.75 7.89 12.77
C MET A 310 -21.81 7.93 13.87
N LEU A 311 -21.46 7.53 15.10
CA LEU A 311 -22.36 7.58 16.25
C LEU A 311 -22.87 9.00 16.52
N GLY A 312 -21.98 9.99 16.46
CA GLY A 312 -22.29 11.41 16.69
C GLY A 312 -23.32 11.94 15.70
N VAL A 313 -23.18 11.60 14.42
CA VAL A 313 -24.15 11.95 13.38
C VAL A 313 -25.51 11.31 13.66
N CYS A 314 -25.55 10.00 13.94
CA CYS A 314 -26.80 9.29 14.25
C CYS A 314 -27.55 9.95 15.43
N LEU A 315 -26.83 10.24 16.52
CA LEU A 315 -27.41 10.88 17.71
C LEU A 315 -27.91 12.31 17.43
N ALA A 316 -27.16 13.08 16.64
CA ALA A 316 -27.55 14.44 16.29
C ALA A 316 -28.81 14.48 15.40
N MET A 317 -28.93 13.54 14.46
CA MET A 317 -30.07 13.46 13.53
C MET A 317 -31.34 12.97 14.22
N LEU A 318 -31.28 11.89 15.00
CA LEU A 318 -32.44 11.32 15.70
C LEU A 318 -33.05 12.29 16.73
N ALA A 319 -32.25 13.25 17.20
CA ALA A 319 -32.66 14.25 18.16
C ALA A 319 -33.18 15.56 17.55
N THR A 320 -33.32 15.66 16.22
CA THR A 320 -33.86 16.85 15.56
C THR A 320 -35.34 17.09 15.93
N PRO A 321 -35.73 18.32 16.30
CA PRO A 321 -37.15 18.62 16.52
C PRO A 321 -37.93 18.44 15.22
N ARG A 322 -39.03 17.67 15.23
CA ARG A 322 -40.01 17.68 14.13
C ARG A 322 -40.48 19.12 13.96
N ARG A 323 -40.22 19.73 12.80
CA ARG A 323 -40.78 21.02 12.41
C ARG A 323 -42.30 20.86 12.49
N LYS A 324 -42.98 21.51 13.44
CA LYS A 324 -44.45 21.55 13.42
C LYS A 324 -44.82 22.19 12.08
N LYS A 325 -45.44 21.43 11.18
CA LYS A 325 -46.17 22.02 10.06
C LYS A 325 -47.24 22.89 10.73
N ASN A 326 -47.17 24.20 10.49
CA ASN A 326 -48.29 25.07 10.83
C ASN A 326 -49.45 24.56 9.96
N MET A 327 -50.42 23.91 10.58
CA MET A 327 -51.72 23.69 9.97
C MET A 327 -52.37 25.07 9.91
N VAL A 328 -52.51 25.60 8.69
CA VAL A 328 -53.37 26.75 8.39
C VAL A 328 -54.79 26.24 8.30
#